data_AF-A0A537BKP5-F1
#
_entry.id   AF-A0A537BKP5-F1
#
_cell.length_a   1.000
_cell.length_b   1.000
_cell.length_c   1.000
_cell.angle_alpha   90.00
_cell.angle_beta   90.00
_cell.angle_gamma   90.00
#
_symmetry.space_group_name_H-M   'P 1'
#
loop_
_entity.id
_entity.type
_entity.pdbx_description
1 polymer ?
#
loop_
_entity_poly.entity_id
_entity_poly.type
_entity_poly.pdbx_seq_one_letter_code
_entity_poly.pdbx_strand_id
1 'polypeptide(L)'
;MSRLPLTEVIAIVEAEGARLRAEFYLARGPRGERGSAPIDREIEERLRAKLQALVPCAFCGEECETVPGAQQGWTWLVDPHDGTSEYTQGRRGSAISVALLRGNVPALGVVHSPDSPDRGLDTIAWAEGGPIVRNGRPVANDLSHRRLEAGSFVLATASSALRPETWSSAVFPARYAALPSIAYRLARVAAGDAVATLSIHGVAEYDIAAGLALIKAAGGVMLDAEGREVVLAGNSAARLSGCFAGAPQAAQQLSWFDWKKLEDEPRRPVRVPLGFPRSFLDPVSRAQGCLLGQVIGDNLGARVEGKTGAEIAQLYPDGVRELADGGPYHIVAGQPTDDSEMALVLARSILRERKYDRDKVLDAYRDWLTTRPVDVGQTTEQGLLGLLTTGSESNGSLMRVSPLGIWAAGDPALAARTARDDSTLTHPNEVCVEACAGFAAAIAAGVAGASRKEMAQTALAHAKGPARDAIERGTGGEPPADFFTHPGWVLVALQNAFYRLLNPSLQVALIQTVSAGGDTDTNAAVAGALLGAVCGREAIPPRWVMAVLACRALPEAGALRPRPIECWPDDALEVAEALLMARSG
;
A
#
# COMPACT_ATOMS: atom_id res chain seq x y z
N MET A 1 3.43 41.98 -11.96
CA MET A 1 2.90 41.16 -10.84
C MET A 1 4.08 40.46 -10.19
N SER A 2 4.24 40.60 -8.87
CA SER A 2 5.26 39.82 -8.14
C SER A 2 4.93 38.34 -8.28
N ARG A 3 5.96 37.52 -8.47
CA ARG A 3 5.83 36.06 -8.54
C ARG A 3 5.40 35.54 -7.17
N LEU A 4 4.40 34.65 -7.12
CA LEU A 4 3.99 33.98 -5.88
C LEU A 4 5.14 33.11 -5.31
N PRO A 5 5.33 33.06 -3.98
CA PRO A 5 6.52 32.46 -3.35
C PRO A 5 6.41 30.92 -3.23
N LEU A 6 6.10 30.22 -4.33
CA LEU A 6 5.83 28.78 -4.31
C LEU A 6 7.02 27.95 -3.80
N THR A 7 8.23 28.26 -4.27
CA THR A 7 9.44 27.52 -3.90
C THR A 7 9.75 27.67 -2.41
N GLU A 8 9.60 28.88 -1.88
CA GLU A 8 9.82 29.19 -0.48
C GLU A 8 8.77 28.50 0.41
N VAL A 9 7.50 28.49 0.00
CA VAL A 9 6.43 27.78 0.72
C VAL A 9 6.69 26.27 0.74
N ILE A 10 7.08 25.67 -0.39
CA ILE A 10 7.45 24.23 -0.44
C ILE A 10 8.56 23.93 0.57
N ALA A 11 9.64 24.71 0.58
CA ALA A 11 10.76 24.48 1.50
C ALA A 11 10.36 24.62 2.98
N ILE A 12 9.47 25.58 3.30
CA ILE A 12 8.93 25.75 4.66
C ILE A 12 8.11 24.53 5.07
N VAL A 13 7.19 24.09 4.21
CA VAL A 13 6.27 22.98 4.49
C VAL A 13 7.02 21.66 4.61
N GLU A 14 7.99 21.37 3.74
CA GLU A 14 8.82 20.17 3.82
C GLU A 14 9.66 20.13 5.11
N ALA A 15 10.17 21.28 5.55
CA ALA A 15 10.91 21.37 6.82
C ALA A 15 10.04 21.07 8.04
N GLU A 16 8.78 21.51 8.05
CA GLU A 16 7.84 21.18 9.13
C GLU A 16 7.33 19.73 9.00
N GLY A 17 7.17 19.19 7.79
CA GLY A 17 6.83 17.79 7.56
C GLY A 17 7.89 16.82 8.07
N ALA A 18 9.17 17.18 7.96
CA ALA A 18 10.26 16.41 8.57
C ALA A 18 10.13 16.33 10.10
N ARG A 19 9.62 17.39 10.76
CA ARG A 19 9.34 17.38 12.22
C ARG A 19 8.16 16.48 12.54
N LEU A 20 7.08 16.57 11.76
CA LEU A 20 5.91 15.71 11.91
C LEU A 20 6.27 14.22 11.76
N ARG A 21 7.15 13.90 10.81
CA ARG A 21 7.72 12.55 10.68
C ARG A 21 8.54 12.17 11.90
N ALA A 22 9.45 13.03 12.37
CA ALA A 22 10.28 12.72 13.54
C ALA A 22 9.43 12.46 14.80
N GLU A 23 8.34 13.21 14.98
CA GLU A 23 7.36 13.04 16.06
C GLU A 23 6.66 11.66 15.98
N PHE A 24 6.27 11.23 14.77
CA PHE A 24 5.57 9.95 14.56
C PHE A 24 6.41 8.74 15.01
N TYR A 25 7.72 8.86 14.85
CA TYR A 25 8.70 7.82 15.12
C TYR A 25 9.38 7.94 16.49
N LEU A 26 8.84 8.78 17.39
CA LEU A 26 9.25 8.77 18.79
C LEU A 26 9.01 7.37 19.40
N ALA A 27 9.88 6.97 20.33
CA ALA A 27 9.85 5.62 20.90
C ALA A 27 8.51 5.26 21.54
N ARG A 28 7.82 6.23 22.17
CA ARG A 28 6.49 6.06 22.78
C ARG A 28 5.34 6.37 21.82
N GLY A 29 5.63 6.66 20.56
CA GLY A 29 4.72 7.28 19.62
C GLY A 29 4.66 8.80 19.74
N PRO A 30 3.92 9.45 18.84
CA PRO A 30 3.73 10.88 18.85
C PRO A 30 3.07 11.33 20.16
N ARG A 31 3.42 12.54 20.62
CA ARG A 31 2.75 13.17 21.76
C ARG A 31 1.31 13.50 21.38
N GLY A 32 0.40 13.35 22.33
CA GLY A 32 -1.02 13.67 22.14
C GLY A 32 -1.94 12.47 22.33
N GLU A 33 -3.25 12.73 22.42
CA GLU A 33 -4.28 11.71 22.53
C GLU A 33 -5.53 12.15 21.76
N ARG A 34 -6.31 11.19 21.26
CA ARG A 34 -7.68 11.40 20.72
C ARG A 34 -7.78 12.46 19.62
N GLY A 35 -6.83 12.47 18.68
CA GLY A 35 -6.90 13.33 17.49
C GLY A 35 -6.40 14.76 17.68
N SER A 36 -5.66 15.04 18.76
CA SER A 36 -4.85 16.25 18.90
C SER A 36 -3.43 15.88 19.30
N ALA A 37 -2.43 16.51 18.68
CA ALA A 37 -1.04 16.35 19.03
C ALA A 37 -0.41 17.73 19.32
N PRO A 38 0.41 17.89 20.39
CA PRO A 38 1.07 19.17 20.66
C PRO A 38 1.92 19.70 19.49
N ILE A 39 2.40 18.79 18.63
CA ILE A 39 3.14 19.14 17.42
C ILE A 39 2.33 20.00 16.44
N ASP A 40 0.99 19.89 16.46
CA ASP A 40 0.08 20.60 15.56
C ASP A 40 0.21 22.11 15.81
N ARG A 41 0.06 22.52 17.07
CA ARG A 41 0.29 23.91 17.54
C ARG A 41 1.70 24.41 17.21
N GLU A 42 2.70 23.59 17.53
CA GLU A 42 4.10 23.96 17.34
C GLU A 42 4.44 24.20 15.86
N ILE A 43 3.90 23.38 14.96
CA ILE A 43 4.05 23.53 13.50
C ILE A 43 3.30 24.77 13.04
N GLU A 44 2.05 24.97 13.46
CA GLU A 44 1.26 26.12 13.02
C GLU A 44 1.92 27.46 13.36
N GLU A 45 2.43 27.61 14.57
CA GLU A 45 3.11 28.83 15.00
C GLU A 45 4.34 29.14 14.12
N ARG A 46 5.10 28.10 13.74
CA ARG A 46 6.27 28.21 12.86
C ARG A 46 5.86 28.51 11.42
N LEU A 47 4.82 27.84 10.91
CA LEU A 47 4.25 28.11 9.59
C LEU A 47 3.78 29.56 9.52
N ARG A 48 2.99 30.05 10.48
CA ARG A 48 2.54 31.43 10.56
C ARG A 48 3.69 32.43 10.46
N ALA A 49 4.70 32.29 11.33
CA ALA A 49 5.82 33.21 11.37
C ALA A 49 6.56 33.29 10.02
N LYS A 50 6.81 32.14 9.38
CA LYS A 50 7.52 32.06 8.10
C LYS A 50 6.67 32.51 6.91
N LEU A 51 5.38 32.13 6.87
CA LEU A 51 4.46 32.47 5.77
C LEU A 51 4.09 33.95 5.77
N GLN A 52 3.85 34.56 6.94
CA GLN A 52 3.60 36.00 7.05
C GLN A 52 4.85 36.84 6.72
N ALA A 53 6.06 36.29 6.89
CA ALA A 53 7.28 36.94 6.42
C ALA A 53 7.38 36.97 4.88
N LEU A 54 6.79 35.99 4.19
CA LEU A 54 6.73 35.94 2.71
C LEU A 54 5.61 36.83 2.14
N VAL A 55 4.41 36.69 2.69
CA VAL A 55 3.23 37.48 2.31
C VAL A 55 2.56 37.94 3.61
N PRO A 56 2.69 39.22 4.01
CA PRO A 56 2.27 39.73 5.31
C PRO A 56 0.76 39.94 5.38
N CYS A 57 -0.03 38.90 5.10
CA CYS A 57 -1.49 38.92 5.08
C CYS A 57 -2.10 38.17 6.27
N ALA A 58 -3.43 38.12 6.35
CA ALA A 58 -4.11 37.42 7.43
C ALA A 58 -3.74 35.92 7.43
N PHE A 59 -3.68 35.32 8.61
CA PHE A 59 -3.39 33.90 8.81
C PHE A 59 -4.56 33.24 9.53
N CYS A 60 -5.12 32.21 8.92
CA CYS A 60 -6.21 31.38 9.46
C CYS A 60 -5.69 29.94 9.57
N GLY A 61 -5.41 29.52 10.79
CA GLY A 61 -5.00 28.16 11.13
C GLY A 61 -6.15 27.32 11.69
N GLU A 62 -5.90 26.02 11.85
CA GLU A 62 -6.76 25.13 12.62
C GLU A 62 -6.64 25.39 14.12
N GLU A 63 -5.41 25.60 14.58
CA GLU A 63 -5.06 25.63 15.99
C GLU A 63 -5.29 27.02 16.59
N CYS A 64 -4.95 28.09 15.89
CA CYS A 64 -5.01 29.46 16.39
C CYS A 64 -6.20 30.26 15.83
N GLU A 65 -6.63 31.25 16.60
CA GLU A 65 -7.51 32.31 16.09
C GLU A 65 -6.86 33.03 14.90
N THR A 66 -7.70 33.61 14.05
CA THR A 66 -7.23 34.39 12.90
C THR A 66 -6.32 35.53 13.34
N VAL A 67 -5.12 35.56 12.78
CA VAL A 67 -4.13 36.59 13.06
C VAL A 67 -4.13 37.59 11.89
N PRO A 68 -4.36 38.89 12.12
CA PRO A 68 -4.37 39.88 11.06
C PRO A 68 -2.99 40.06 10.42
N GLY A 69 -2.97 40.57 9.19
CA GLY A 69 -1.75 40.96 8.49
C GLY A 69 -1.87 42.34 7.83
N ALA A 70 -0.75 42.91 7.43
CA ALA A 70 -0.66 44.24 6.81
C ALA A 70 -1.25 44.28 5.39
N GLN A 71 -1.13 43.20 4.63
CA GLN A 71 -1.60 43.08 3.25
C GLN A 71 -3.07 42.64 3.21
N GLN A 72 -3.93 43.55 2.80
CA GLN A 72 -5.38 43.33 2.67
C GLN A 72 -5.72 42.49 1.42
N GLY A 73 -6.84 41.78 1.50
CA GLY A 73 -7.36 40.97 0.37
C GLY A 73 -6.62 39.65 0.13
N TRP A 74 -5.67 39.30 0.99
CA TRP A 74 -4.95 38.03 0.95
C TRP A 74 -5.09 37.30 2.28
N THR A 75 -5.10 35.97 2.25
CA THR A 75 -5.22 35.16 3.47
C THR A 75 -4.50 33.83 3.30
N TRP A 76 -3.66 33.48 4.27
CA TRP A 76 -3.15 32.12 4.44
C TRP A 76 -4.21 31.27 5.13
N LEU A 77 -4.62 30.16 4.51
CA LEU A 77 -5.39 29.09 5.14
C LEU A 77 -4.47 27.89 5.34
N VAL A 78 -4.34 27.43 6.57
CA VAL A 78 -3.35 26.41 6.95
C VAL A 78 -3.98 25.37 7.86
N ASP A 79 -3.79 24.11 7.47
CA ASP A 79 -3.90 22.98 8.38
C ASP A 79 -2.46 22.49 8.67
N PRO A 80 -1.96 22.62 9.90
CA PRO A 80 -0.61 22.19 10.25
C PRO A 80 -0.46 20.66 10.22
N HIS A 81 -1.55 19.90 10.32
CA HIS A 81 -1.55 18.45 10.41
C HIS A 81 -2.93 17.82 10.13
N ASP A 82 -3.31 17.70 8.86
CA ASP A 82 -4.53 17.01 8.45
C ASP A 82 -4.38 15.48 8.64
N GLY A 83 -5.35 14.85 9.31
CA GLY A 83 -5.35 13.40 9.62
C GLY A 83 -4.74 13.02 10.98
N THR A 84 -4.71 13.94 11.96
CA THR A 84 -4.16 13.71 13.32
C THR A 84 -4.75 12.50 14.04
N SER A 85 -6.04 12.21 13.86
CA SER A 85 -6.70 11.06 14.50
C SER A 85 -6.08 9.73 14.07
N GLU A 86 -5.90 9.52 12.77
CA GLU A 86 -5.28 8.32 12.21
C GLU A 86 -3.77 8.28 12.52
N TYR A 87 -3.10 9.44 12.50
CA TYR A 87 -1.69 9.57 12.85
C TYR A 87 -1.40 9.12 14.29
N THR A 88 -2.23 9.54 15.26
CA THR A 88 -2.09 9.11 16.67
C THR A 88 -2.42 7.62 16.88
N GLN A 89 -3.15 7.00 15.96
CA GLN A 89 -3.35 5.54 15.89
C GLN A 89 -2.23 4.81 15.14
N GLY A 90 -1.20 5.52 14.69
CA GLY A 90 -0.05 4.94 14.01
C GLY A 90 -0.29 4.67 12.51
N ARG A 91 -1.31 5.25 11.89
CA ARG A 91 -1.47 5.16 10.44
C ARG A 91 -0.64 6.24 9.75
N ARG A 92 -0.06 5.86 8.61
CA ARG A 92 0.70 6.74 7.71
C ARG A 92 -0.24 7.49 6.76
N GLY A 93 0.20 8.63 6.23
CA GLY A 93 -0.56 9.42 5.26
C GLY A 93 -1.32 10.64 5.82
N SER A 94 -0.91 11.18 6.97
CA SER A 94 -1.26 12.56 7.35
C SER A 94 -0.48 13.57 6.49
N ALA A 95 -0.90 14.84 6.48
CA ALA A 95 -0.27 15.87 5.66
C ALA A 95 -0.36 17.27 6.24
N ILE A 96 0.52 18.16 5.79
CA ILE A 96 0.44 19.60 6.02
C ILE A 96 -0.26 20.23 4.80
N SER A 97 -1.24 21.10 5.02
CA SER A 97 -1.99 21.81 3.97
C SER A 97 -1.78 23.32 4.10
N VAL A 98 -1.27 23.96 3.04
CA VAL A 98 -1.05 25.42 3.02
C VAL A 98 -1.62 26.02 1.74
N ALA A 99 -2.55 26.97 1.89
CA ALA A 99 -3.14 27.72 0.78
C ALA A 99 -2.96 29.23 0.97
N LEU A 100 -2.72 29.94 -0.13
CA LEU A 100 -2.83 31.40 -0.19
C LEU A 100 -4.04 31.77 -1.03
N LEU A 101 -4.98 32.49 -0.42
CA LEU A 101 -6.16 33.02 -1.09
C LEU A 101 -5.96 34.49 -1.47
N ARG A 102 -6.49 34.88 -2.64
CA ARG A 102 -6.72 36.27 -3.04
C ARG A 102 -8.24 36.50 -3.03
N GLY A 103 -8.74 37.16 -1.98
CA GLY A 103 -10.16 37.14 -1.64
C GLY A 103 -10.60 35.72 -1.28
N ASN A 104 -11.56 35.17 -2.03
CA ASN A 104 -12.05 33.80 -1.89
C ASN A 104 -11.46 32.81 -2.92
N VAL A 105 -10.49 33.26 -3.73
CA VAL A 105 -9.93 32.44 -4.82
C VAL A 105 -8.53 31.95 -4.42
N PRO A 106 -8.28 30.62 -4.42
CA PRO A 106 -6.95 30.08 -4.20
C PRO A 106 -5.97 30.50 -5.31
N ALA A 107 -4.85 31.11 -4.91
CA ALA A 107 -3.78 31.52 -5.80
C ALA A 107 -2.54 30.59 -5.69
N LEU A 108 -2.40 29.88 -4.57
CA LEU A 108 -1.32 28.92 -4.32
C LEU A 108 -1.82 27.84 -3.37
N GLY A 109 -1.40 26.59 -3.60
CA GLY A 109 -1.68 25.45 -2.72
C GLY A 109 -0.46 24.52 -2.64
N VAL A 110 -0.08 24.13 -1.43
CA VAL A 110 0.97 23.15 -1.14
C VAL A 110 0.42 22.13 -0.16
N VAL A 111 0.49 20.85 -0.52
CA VAL A 111 0.16 19.74 0.37
C VAL A 111 1.35 18.81 0.45
N HIS A 112 1.75 18.46 1.68
CA HIS A 112 2.92 17.63 1.93
C HIS A 112 2.61 16.51 2.91
N SER A 113 2.72 15.26 2.42
CA SER A 113 2.70 14.08 3.29
C SER A 113 4.14 13.59 3.52
N PRO A 114 4.65 13.61 4.76
CA PRO A 114 6.04 13.26 5.01
C PRO A 114 6.27 11.74 5.08
N ASP A 115 5.21 10.93 5.18
CA ASP A 115 5.28 9.47 5.16
C ASP A 115 3.97 8.87 4.64
N SER A 116 3.77 8.96 3.33
CA SER A 116 2.66 8.29 2.64
C SER A 116 2.85 6.77 2.59
N PRO A 117 1.78 5.97 2.79
CA PRO A 117 1.88 4.51 2.83
C PRO A 117 2.38 3.87 1.52
N ASP A 118 2.06 4.44 0.35
CA ASP A 118 2.47 3.88 -0.95
C ASP A 118 3.72 4.55 -1.57
N ARG A 119 4.15 5.71 -1.06
CA ARG A 119 5.20 6.54 -1.69
C ARG A 119 6.26 7.12 -0.77
N GLY A 120 6.07 7.07 0.55
CA GLY A 120 6.92 7.79 1.48
C GLY A 120 6.70 9.30 1.36
N LEU A 121 7.77 10.08 1.26
CA LEU A 121 7.68 11.54 1.19
C LEU A 121 7.03 12.02 -0.13
N ASP A 122 6.04 12.89 -0.02
CA ASP A 122 5.29 13.38 -1.18
C ASP A 122 4.77 14.80 -0.98
N THR A 123 5.34 15.76 -1.72
CA THR A 123 4.94 17.16 -1.80
C THR A 123 4.28 17.44 -3.15
N ILE A 124 3.04 17.92 -3.15
CA ILE A 124 2.31 18.32 -4.35
C ILE A 124 1.90 19.78 -4.20
N ALA A 125 2.24 20.60 -5.19
CA ALA A 125 2.18 22.04 -5.08
C ALA A 125 1.81 22.73 -6.40
N TRP A 126 1.19 23.89 -6.31
CA TRP A 126 0.81 24.71 -7.46
C TRP A 126 0.68 26.18 -7.08
N ALA A 127 0.92 27.07 -8.04
CA ALA A 127 0.62 28.49 -7.95
C ALA A 127 0.11 29.03 -9.29
N GLU A 128 -0.72 30.07 -9.23
CA GLU A 128 -1.33 30.75 -10.37
C GLU A 128 -0.30 31.04 -11.48
N GLY A 129 -0.60 30.60 -12.71
CA GLY A 129 0.27 30.78 -13.88
C GLY A 129 1.39 29.75 -14.04
N GLY A 130 1.51 28.75 -13.14
CA GLY A 130 2.49 27.67 -13.22
C GLY A 130 1.87 26.28 -13.41
N PRO A 131 2.70 25.25 -13.68
CA PRO A 131 2.26 23.86 -13.67
C PRO A 131 2.10 23.34 -12.23
N ILE A 132 1.34 22.25 -12.06
CA ILE A 132 1.39 21.47 -10.83
C ILE A 132 2.76 20.80 -10.76
N VAL A 133 3.39 20.83 -9.59
CA VAL A 133 4.67 20.16 -9.33
C VAL A 133 4.50 19.13 -8.22
N ARG A 134 5.17 17.98 -8.36
CA ARG A 134 5.28 16.93 -7.36
C ARG A 134 6.74 16.64 -7.09
N ASN A 135 7.19 16.80 -5.85
CA ASN A 135 8.60 16.63 -5.45
C ASN A 135 9.57 17.38 -6.39
N GLY A 136 9.24 18.64 -6.71
CA GLY A 136 10.02 19.51 -7.60
C GLY A 136 9.92 19.20 -9.09
N ARG A 137 9.17 18.17 -9.51
CA ARG A 137 8.97 17.80 -10.92
C ARG A 137 7.58 18.18 -11.40
N PRO A 138 7.43 18.82 -12.58
CA PRO A 138 6.12 19.07 -13.16
C PRO A 138 5.34 17.77 -13.37
N VAL A 139 4.05 17.78 -13.08
CA VAL A 139 3.11 16.70 -13.40
C VAL A 139 2.02 17.23 -14.31
N ALA A 140 1.70 16.46 -15.35
CA ALA A 140 0.62 16.75 -16.26
C ALA A 140 -0.54 15.81 -15.96
N ASN A 141 -1.67 16.37 -15.55
CA ASN A 141 -2.92 15.65 -15.34
C ASN A 141 -4.06 16.57 -15.76
N ASP A 142 -5.02 16.00 -16.47
CA ASP A 142 -6.23 16.69 -16.91
C ASP A 142 -7.44 15.88 -16.42
N LEU A 143 -8.16 16.44 -15.45
CA LEU A 143 -9.33 15.84 -14.84
C LEU A 143 -10.60 16.07 -15.68
N SER A 144 -10.60 17.01 -16.64
CA SER A 144 -11.81 17.48 -17.33
C SER A 144 -12.54 16.39 -18.12
N HIS A 145 -11.80 15.34 -18.52
CA HIS A 145 -12.30 14.23 -19.34
C HIS A 145 -12.22 12.86 -18.64
N ARG A 146 -11.74 12.81 -17.40
CA ARG A 146 -11.65 11.55 -16.64
C ARG A 146 -13.01 11.18 -16.06
N ARG A 147 -13.18 9.89 -15.76
CA ARG A 147 -14.45 9.33 -15.25
C ARG A 147 -14.17 8.13 -14.36
N LEU A 148 -15.21 7.69 -13.64
CA LEU A 148 -15.18 6.40 -12.95
C LEU A 148 -15.22 5.28 -14.01
N GLU A 149 -14.09 4.63 -14.22
CA GLU A 149 -13.93 3.52 -15.16
C GLU A 149 -13.06 2.40 -14.57
N ALA A 150 -13.13 1.20 -15.16
CA ALA A 150 -12.28 0.08 -14.74
C ALA A 150 -10.80 0.46 -14.81
N GLY A 151 -10.04 0.14 -13.75
CA GLY A 151 -8.63 0.52 -13.61
C GLY A 151 -8.39 1.94 -13.08
N SER A 152 -9.45 2.75 -12.89
CA SER A 152 -9.35 4.03 -12.19
C SER A 152 -9.55 3.87 -10.67
N PHE A 153 -9.07 4.85 -9.91
CA PHE A 153 -9.14 4.86 -8.45
C PHE A 153 -9.86 6.10 -7.91
N VAL A 154 -10.54 5.93 -6.79
CA VAL A 154 -11.06 6.98 -5.91
C VAL A 154 -10.29 6.93 -4.59
N LEU A 155 -9.94 8.09 -4.03
CA LEU A 155 -9.32 8.13 -2.70
C LEU A 155 -10.39 8.38 -1.64
N ALA A 156 -10.55 7.44 -0.72
CA ALA A 156 -11.57 7.48 0.32
C ALA A 156 -10.94 7.72 1.69
N THR A 157 -11.75 8.18 2.65
CA THR A 157 -11.32 8.32 4.06
C THR A 157 -10.88 6.96 4.62
N ALA A 158 -9.97 6.94 5.59
CA ALA A 158 -9.49 5.72 6.25
C ALA A 158 -10.64 4.83 6.79
N SER A 159 -11.74 5.42 7.25
CA SER A 159 -12.90 4.68 7.77
C SER A 159 -13.68 3.91 6.72
N SER A 160 -13.46 4.18 5.42
CA SER A 160 -14.08 3.44 4.31
C SER A 160 -13.73 1.95 4.29
N ALA A 161 -12.59 1.57 4.86
CA ALA A 161 -12.20 0.16 5.01
C ALA A 161 -13.12 -0.62 5.97
N LEU A 162 -13.88 0.07 6.82
CA LEU A 162 -14.78 -0.54 7.81
C LEU A 162 -16.18 -0.80 7.27
N ARG A 163 -16.54 -0.21 6.11
CA ARG A 163 -17.82 -0.41 5.44
C ARG A 163 -17.60 -0.54 3.91
N PRO A 164 -16.92 -1.60 3.45
CA PRO A 164 -16.43 -1.67 2.08
C PRO A 164 -17.52 -1.88 1.02
N GLU A 165 -18.68 -2.47 1.35
CA GLU A 165 -19.72 -2.78 0.35
C GLU A 165 -20.33 -1.52 -0.26
N THR A 166 -20.72 -0.55 0.58
CA THR A 166 -21.30 0.73 0.14
C THR A 166 -20.27 1.54 -0.64
N TRP A 167 -19.01 1.58 -0.15
CA TRP A 167 -17.93 2.30 -0.83
C TRP A 167 -17.59 1.69 -2.19
N SER A 168 -17.50 0.37 -2.30
CA SER A 168 -17.30 -0.33 -3.58
C SER A 168 -18.45 -0.05 -4.55
N SER A 169 -19.69 -0.09 -4.07
CA SER A 169 -20.87 0.22 -4.88
C SER A 169 -20.88 1.66 -5.40
N ALA A 170 -20.45 2.62 -4.58
CA ALA A 170 -20.47 4.04 -4.94
C ALA A 170 -19.46 4.39 -6.05
N VAL A 171 -18.31 3.72 -6.06
CA VAL A 171 -17.20 4.03 -6.98
C VAL A 171 -17.18 3.14 -8.22
N PHE A 172 -17.91 2.02 -8.22
CA PHE A 172 -17.94 1.08 -9.35
C PHE A 172 -18.24 1.78 -10.69
N PRO A 173 -17.52 1.46 -11.79
CA PRO A 173 -16.55 0.38 -11.97
C PRO A 173 -15.10 0.72 -11.57
N ALA A 174 -14.86 1.89 -10.96
CA ALA A 174 -13.56 2.20 -10.34
C ALA A 174 -13.36 1.39 -9.05
N ARG A 175 -12.18 1.53 -8.45
CA ARG A 175 -11.89 1.05 -7.08
C ARG A 175 -11.59 2.21 -6.16
N TYR A 176 -11.51 1.94 -4.86
CA TYR A 176 -11.07 2.95 -3.90
C TYR A 176 -9.90 2.49 -3.04
N ALA A 177 -9.03 3.42 -2.69
CA ALA A 177 -7.99 3.22 -1.69
C ALA A 177 -8.23 4.14 -0.50
N ALA A 178 -8.07 3.60 0.70
CA ALA A 178 -8.29 4.33 1.94
C ALA A 178 -7.02 5.13 2.33
N LEU A 179 -7.18 6.43 2.56
CA LEU A 179 -6.12 7.34 3.00
C LEU A 179 -6.64 8.30 4.07
N PRO A 180 -5.85 8.65 5.11
CA PRO A 180 -6.31 9.54 6.18
C PRO A 180 -6.69 10.96 5.73
N SER A 181 -5.69 11.75 5.31
CA SER A 181 -5.81 13.18 5.07
C SER A 181 -6.68 13.51 3.84
N ILE A 182 -7.70 14.35 4.00
CA ILE A 182 -8.47 14.88 2.86
C ILE A 182 -7.61 15.81 1.98
N ALA A 183 -6.77 16.65 2.59
CA ALA A 183 -5.85 17.53 1.88
C ALA A 183 -4.95 16.71 0.93
N TYR A 184 -4.37 15.63 1.44
CA TYR A 184 -3.50 14.75 0.66
C TYR A 184 -4.27 13.99 -0.42
N ARG A 185 -5.48 13.51 -0.12
CA ARG A 185 -6.33 12.87 -1.13
C ARG A 185 -6.66 13.82 -2.28
N LEU A 186 -7.00 15.08 -1.99
CA LEU A 186 -7.24 16.11 -3.02
C LEU A 186 -5.99 16.34 -3.88
N ALA A 187 -4.84 16.50 -3.24
CA ALA A 187 -3.57 16.72 -3.94
C ALA A 187 -3.19 15.53 -4.84
N ARG A 188 -3.39 14.30 -4.38
CA ARG A 188 -3.13 13.06 -5.14
C ARG A 188 -4.04 12.91 -6.37
N VAL A 189 -5.31 13.30 -6.26
CA VAL A 189 -6.23 13.36 -7.41
C VAL A 189 -5.72 14.38 -8.43
N ALA A 190 -5.33 15.59 -7.98
CA ALA A 190 -4.77 16.61 -8.86
C ALA A 190 -3.46 16.17 -9.53
N ALA A 191 -2.62 15.40 -8.83
CA ALA A 191 -1.39 14.81 -9.37
C ALA A 191 -1.61 13.60 -10.30
N GLY A 192 -2.86 13.14 -10.47
CA GLY A 192 -3.25 12.12 -11.44
C GLY A 192 -3.37 10.69 -10.91
N ASP A 193 -3.15 10.46 -9.62
CA ASP A 193 -3.17 9.10 -9.04
C ASP A 193 -4.58 8.51 -8.89
N ALA A 194 -5.61 9.35 -8.95
CA ALA A 194 -7.02 8.99 -8.82
C ALA A 194 -7.88 9.94 -9.64
N VAL A 195 -9.14 9.56 -9.90
CA VAL A 195 -10.10 10.39 -10.65
C VAL A 195 -10.96 11.26 -9.75
N ALA A 196 -11.14 10.86 -8.48
CA ALA A 196 -11.92 11.60 -7.51
C ALA A 196 -11.53 11.26 -6.06
N THR A 197 -11.96 12.12 -5.14
CA THR A 197 -11.97 11.92 -3.68
C THR A 197 -13.21 12.58 -3.11
N LEU A 198 -13.56 12.24 -1.87
CA LEU A 198 -14.71 12.82 -1.19
C LEU A 198 -14.59 12.76 0.33
N SER A 199 -15.29 13.67 0.99
CA SER A 199 -15.67 13.54 2.40
C SER A 199 -17.18 13.62 2.50
N ILE A 200 -17.79 12.60 3.12
CA ILE A 200 -19.22 12.58 3.45
C ILE A 200 -19.49 13.16 4.85
N HIS A 201 -18.44 13.59 5.54
CA HIS A 201 -18.49 14.25 6.84
C HIS A 201 -17.98 15.68 6.72
N GLY A 202 -18.34 16.50 7.71
CA GLY A 202 -17.97 17.90 7.70
C GLY A 202 -16.46 18.12 7.64
N VAL A 203 -16.04 19.09 6.85
CA VAL A 203 -14.63 19.49 6.67
C VAL A 203 -14.49 21.00 6.84
N ALA A 204 -13.33 21.43 7.33
CA ALA A 204 -12.97 22.83 7.38
C ALA A 204 -12.35 23.32 6.09
N GLU A 205 -12.42 24.63 5.85
CA GLU A 205 -11.79 25.22 4.67
C GLU A 205 -10.28 25.07 4.67
N TYR A 206 -9.62 25.05 5.84
CA TYR A 206 -8.18 24.83 5.92
C TYR A 206 -7.76 23.42 5.46
N ASP A 207 -8.59 22.40 5.69
CA ASP A 207 -8.37 21.02 5.20
C ASP A 207 -8.39 20.94 3.66
N ILE A 208 -9.20 21.78 3.00
CA ILE A 208 -9.50 21.63 1.58
C ILE A 208 -8.91 22.73 0.68
N ALA A 209 -8.55 23.90 1.21
CA ALA A 209 -8.20 25.07 0.37
C ALA A 209 -6.99 24.81 -0.54
N ALA A 210 -5.94 24.16 -0.02
CA ALA A 210 -4.75 23.84 -0.81
C ALA A 210 -5.07 22.78 -1.88
N GLY A 211 -5.84 21.77 -1.49
CA GLY A 211 -6.36 20.75 -2.39
C GLY A 211 -7.27 21.32 -3.48
N LEU A 212 -8.13 22.29 -3.16
CA LEU A 212 -9.00 22.97 -4.11
C LEU A 212 -8.20 23.74 -5.16
N ALA A 213 -7.12 24.44 -4.75
CA ALA A 213 -6.21 25.10 -5.67
C ALA A 213 -5.64 24.11 -6.70
N LEU A 214 -5.18 22.96 -6.21
CA LEU A 214 -4.62 21.88 -7.02
C LEU A 214 -5.66 21.23 -7.96
N ILE A 215 -6.85 20.94 -7.46
CA ILE A 215 -7.95 20.34 -8.24
C ILE A 215 -8.36 21.27 -9.39
N LYS A 216 -8.54 22.58 -9.12
CA LYS A 216 -8.87 23.55 -10.17
C LYS A 216 -7.75 23.68 -11.19
N ALA A 217 -6.49 23.67 -10.75
CA ALA A 217 -5.34 23.69 -11.64
C ALA A 217 -5.27 22.46 -12.58
N ALA A 218 -5.77 21.31 -12.12
CA ALA A 218 -5.87 20.08 -12.91
C ALA A 218 -7.17 20.00 -13.76
N GLY A 219 -7.98 21.06 -13.82
CA GLY A 219 -9.24 21.08 -14.59
C GLY A 219 -10.41 20.33 -13.93
N GLY A 220 -10.31 20.04 -12.63
CA GLY A 220 -11.36 19.39 -11.86
C GLY A 220 -12.29 20.37 -11.15
N VAL A 221 -13.25 19.82 -10.42
CA VAL A 221 -14.23 20.56 -9.60
C VAL A 221 -14.24 20.06 -8.17
N MET A 222 -14.82 20.85 -7.27
CA MET A 222 -15.19 20.45 -5.92
C MET A 222 -16.64 20.86 -5.66
N LEU A 223 -17.49 19.89 -5.34
CA LEU A 223 -18.91 20.08 -5.09
C LEU A 223 -19.22 19.88 -3.61
N ASP A 224 -20.18 20.62 -3.08
CA ASP A 224 -20.75 20.42 -1.74
C ASP A 224 -21.75 19.23 -1.72
N ALA A 225 -22.37 18.98 -0.56
CA ALA A 225 -23.36 17.92 -0.40
C ALA A 225 -24.64 18.13 -1.23
N GLU A 226 -24.89 19.36 -1.70
CA GLU A 226 -26.00 19.72 -2.56
C GLU A 226 -25.60 19.71 -4.06
N GLY A 227 -24.37 19.34 -4.39
CA GLY A 227 -23.85 19.29 -5.76
C GLY A 227 -23.48 20.65 -6.35
N ARG A 228 -23.33 21.70 -5.53
CA ARG A 228 -22.93 23.06 -5.95
C ARG A 228 -21.42 23.22 -5.82
N GLU A 229 -20.81 23.99 -6.72
CA GLU A 229 -19.37 24.24 -6.63
C GLU A 229 -19.01 24.99 -5.33
N VAL A 230 -18.00 24.48 -4.63
CA VAL A 230 -17.51 25.07 -3.38
C VAL A 230 -16.86 26.43 -3.65
N VAL A 231 -17.32 27.44 -2.89
CA VAL A 231 -16.73 28.77 -2.82
C VAL A 231 -16.23 28.99 -1.39
N LEU A 232 -14.94 29.29 -1.24
CA LEU A 232 -14.35 29.52 0.07
C LEU A 232 -14.82 30.86 0.67
N ALA A 233 -15.04 30.89 1.97
CA ALA A 233 -15.28 32.10 2.75
C ALA A 233 -13.96 32.74 3.21
N GLY A 234 -12.87 31.96 3.29
CA GLY A 234 -11.53 32.44 3.64
C GLY A 234 -11.33 32.71 5.13
N ASN A 235 -12.00 31.97 6.02
CA ASN A 235 -11.86 32.11 7.47
C ASN A 235 -11.86 30.76 8.19
N SER A 236 -11.31 30.73 9.42
CA SER A 236 -11.12 29.49 10.19
C SER A 236 -12.41 28.87 10.73
N ALA A 237 -13.54 29.60 10.75
CA ALA A 237 -14.83 29.09 11.23
C ALA A 237 -15.68 28.44 10.13
N ALA A 238 -15.34 28.65 8.86
CA ALA A 238 -16.09 28.12 7.73
C ALA A 238 -15.96 26.59 7.65
N ARG A 239 -17.10 25.92 7.49
CA ARG A 239 -17.23 24.47 7.44
C ARG A 239 -18.16 24.08 6.29
N LEU A 240 -17.84 22.98 5.62
CA LEU A 240 -18.71 22.30 4.66
C LEU A 240 -19.28 21.04 5.32
N SER A 241 -20.50 20.64 4.96
CA SER A 241 -21.13 19.39 5.44
C SER A 241 -20.49 18.14 4.82
N GLY A 242 -19.80 18.31 3.69
CA GLY A 242 -19.07 17.29 2.94
C GLY A 242 -18.56 17.91 1.63
N CYS A 243 -17.72 17.18 0.91
CA CYS A 243 -17.23 17.59 -0.39
C CYS A 243 -16.95 16.42 -1.33
N PHE A 244 -17.11 16.65 -2.63
CA PHE A 244 -16.84 15.68 -3.70
C PHE A 244 -15.96 16.35 -4.74
N ALA A 245 -14.74 15.86 -4.95
CA ALA A 245 -13.74 16.56 -5.75
C ALA A 245 -13.01 15.65 -6.73
N GLY A 246 -12.67 16.19 -7.89
CA GLY A 246 -11.95 15.46 -8.94
C GLY A 246 -12.47 15.79 -10.32
N ALA A 247 -12.51 14.77 -11.19
CA ALA A 247 -13.09 14.89 -12.52
C ALA A 247 -14.58 15.29 -12.42
N PRO A 248 -15.07 16.25 -13.25
CA PRO A 248 -16.42 16.78 -13.11
C PRO A 248 -17.52 15.71 -13.05
N GLN A 249 -17.45 14.73 -13.96
CA GLN A 249 -18.43 13.65 -14.05
C GLN A 249 -18.34 12.71 -12.85
N ALA A 250 -17.13 12.39 -12.38
CA ALA A 250 -16.93 11.52 -11.23
C ALA A 250 -17.41 12.19 -9.93
N ALA A 251 -17.06 13.46 -9.72
CA ALA A 251 -17.48 14.23 -8.56
C ALA A 251 -19.01 14.36 -8.49
N GLN A 252 -19.66 14.65 -9.63
CA GLN A 252 -21.11 14.74 -9.73
C GLN A 252 -21.79 13.40 -9.43
N GLN A 253 -21.32 12.30 -10.03
CA GLN A 253 -21.85 10.96 -9.76
C GLN A 253 -21.75 10.60 -8.27
N LEU A 254 -20.62 10.87 -7.64
CA LEU A 254 -20.42 10.58 -6.22
C LEU A 254 -21.28 11.47 -5.31
N SER A 255 -21.52 12.74 -5.69
CA SER A 255 -22.41 13.63 -4.94
C SER A 255 -23.88 13.22 -4.97
N TRP A 256 -24.30 12.48 -6.01
CA TRP A 256 -25.67 11.98 -6.14
C TRP A 256 -25.85 10.56 -5.59
N PHE A 257 -24.77 9.92 -5.15
CA PHE A 257 -24.88 8.62 -4.51
C PHE A 257 -25.59 8.74 -3.16
N ASP A 258 -26.45 7.77 -2.85
CA ASP A 258 -27.20 7.73 -1.60
C ASP A 258 -26.31 7.23 -0.44
N TRP A 259 -25.51 8.13 0.12
CA TRP A 259 -24.58 7.83 1.22
C TRP A 259 -25.28 7.46 2.53
N LYS A 260 -26.60 7.61 2.65
CA LYS A 260 -27.34 7.14 3.84
C LYS A 260 -27.31 5.62 3.98
N LYS A 261 -27.19 4.90 2.86
CA LYS A 261 -26.99 3.43 2.83
C LYS A 261 -25.77 2.99 3.62
N LEU A 262 -24.79 3.89 3.80
CA LEU A 262 -23.63 3.59 4.61
C LEU A 262 -24.05 3.21 6.03
N GLU A 263 -25.07 3.85 6.61
CA GLU A 263 -25.57 3.58 7.97
C GLU A 263 -26.13 2.16 8.13
N ASP A 264 -26.73 1.61 7.08
CA ASP A 264 -27.32 0.27 7.03
C ASP A 264 -26.24 -0.84 6.99
N GLU A 265 -25.04 -0.53 6.50
CA GLU A 265 -23.95 -1.49 6.43
C GLU A 265 -23.28 -1.71 7.79
N PRO A 266 -23.19 -2.94 8.32
CA PRO A 266 -22.55 -3.18 9.60
C PRO A 266 -21.07 -2.80 9.56
N ARG A 267 -20.64 -2.02 10.56
CA ARG A 267 -19.23 -1.63 10.71
C ARG A 267 -18.38 -2.87 10.99
N ARG A 268 -17.46 -3.19 10.09
CA ARG A 268 -16.47 -4.26 10.24
C ARG A 268 -15.38 -3.87 11.26
N PRO A 269 -14.83 -4.84 12.03
CA PRO A 269 -13.76 -4.56 12.97
C PRO A 269 -12.45 -4.23 12.24
N VAL A 270 -11.57 -3.47 12.91
CA VAL A 270 -10.20 -3.29 12.45
C VAL A 270 -9.48 -4.64 12.51
N ARG A 271 -8.91 -5.08 11.38
CA ARG A 271 -8.23 -6.39 11.29
C ARG A 271 -6.86 -6.40 11.98
N VAL A 272 -6.06 -5.36 11.72
CA VAL A 272 -4.74 -5.19 12.34
C VAL A 272 -4.69 -3.83 13.04
N PRO A 273 -4.83 -3.78 14.37
CA PRO A 273 -4.61 -2.56 15.12
C PRO A 273 -3.11 -2.26 15.14
N LEU A 274 -2.71 -1.13 14.55
CA LEU A 274 -1.38 -0.58 14.78
C LEU A 274 -1.40 0.25 16.07
N GLY A 275 -0.27 0.30 16.77
CA GLY A 275 -0.11 1.04 18.00
C GLY A 275 1.32 1.47 18.26
N PHE A 276 1.53 2.03 19.44
CA PHE A 276 2.82 2.43 19.99
C PHE A 276 3.01 1.77 21.37
N PRO A 277 4.26 1.60 21.86
CA PRO A 277 5.54 1.99 21.27
C PRO A 277 5.93 1.18 20.02
N ARG A 278 6.70 1.78 19.11
CA ARG A 278 7.33 1.08 17.96
C ARG A 278 8.83 0.99 18.19
N SER A 279 9.39 -0.21 18.22
CA SER A 279 10.81 -0.43 18.48
C SER A 279 11.69 -0.51 17.21
N PHE A 280 11.19 -0.05 16.05
CA PHE A 280 11.86 -0.29 14.77
C PHE A 280 11.69 0.86 13.79
N LEU A 281 12.80 1.40 13.27
CA LEU A 281 12.78 2.36 12.16
C LEU A 281 13.21 1.73 10.83
N ASP A 282 14.12 0.76 10.86
CA ASP A 282 14.80 0.25 9.67
C ASP A 282 14.16 -0.99 8.98
N PRO A 283 13.61 -2.01 9.69
CA PRO A 283 13.09 -3.21 9.02
C PRO A 283 11.70 -3.04 8.39
N VAL A 284 10.93 -1.98 8.72
CA VAL A 284 9.52 -1.85 8.32
C VAL A 284 9.36 -1.78 6.81
N SER A 285 10.17 -0.96 6.12
CA SER A 285 10.11 -0.87 4.66
C SER A 285 10.38 -2.23 4.00
N ARG A 286 11.36 -2.99 4.51
CA ARG A 286 11.74 -4.30 3.95
C ARG A 286 10.69 -5.38 4.25
N ALA A 287 10.09 -5.37 5.43
CA ALA A 287 8.95 -6.24 5.75
C ALA A 287 7.74 -5.96 4.85
N GLN A 288 7.38 -4.68 4.68
CA GLN A 288 6.31 -4.25 3.79
C GLN A 288 6.62 -4.60 2.34
N GLY A 289 7.86 -4.36 1.91
CA GLY A 289 8.34 -4.75 0.60
C GLY A 289 8.22 -6.25 0.36
N CYS A 290 8.56 -7.08 1.35
CA CYS A 290 8.43 -8.54 1.28
C CYS A 290 6.98 -8.97 1.04
N LEU A 291 6.05 -8.56 1.91
CA LEU A 291 4.65 -8.99 1.77
C LEU A 291 3.96 -8.39 0.53
N LEU A 292 4.21 -7.11 0.21
CA LEU A 292 3.70 -6.51 -1.03
C LEU A 292 4.30 -7.16 -2.27
N GLY A 293 5.61 -7.42 -2.27
CA GLY A 293 6.31 -8.06 -3.37
C GLY A 293 5.73 -9.44 -3.67
N GLN A 294 5.35 -10.19 -2.63
CA GLN A 294 4.64 -11.46 -2.78
C GLN A 294 3.29 -11.28 -3.46
N VAL A 295 2.39 -10.46 -2.90
CA VAL A 295 1.03 -10.24 -3.43
C VAL A 295 1.07 -9.69 -4.86
N ILE A 296 2.01 -8.80 -5.15
CA ILE A 296 2.19 -8.21 -6.49
C ILE A 296 2.72 -9.24 -7.47
N GLY A 297 3.69 -10.05 -7.05
CA GLY A 297 4.24 -11.14 -7.87
C GLY A 297 3.15 -12.14 -8.25
N ASP A 298 2.43 -12.63 -7.25
CA ASP A 298 1.25 -13.48 -7.38
C ASP A 298 0.23 -12.89 -8.39
N ASN A 299 -0.29 -11.69 -8.13
CA ASN A 299 -1.31 -11.10 -9.02
C ASN A 299 -0.79 -10.83 -10.45
N LEU A 300 0.48 -10.46 -10.62
CA LEU A 300 1.10 -10.28 -11.94
C LEU A 300 1.24 -11.61 -12.69
N GLY A 301 1.68 -12.68 -12.01
CA GLY A 301 1.82 -14.01 -12.58
C GLY A 301 0.46 -14.61 -12.96
N ALA A 302 -0.51 -14.51 -12.06
CA ALA A 302 -1.88 -15.01 -12.24
C ALA A 302 -2.59 -14.47 -13.50
N ARG A 303 -2.09 -13.40 -14.11
CA ARG A 303 -2.54 -12.87 -15.41
C ARG A 303 -2.33 -13.85 -16.57
N VAL A 304 -1.27 -14.65 -16.50
CA VAL A 304 -0.76 -15.48 -17.60
C VAL A 304 -0.45 -16.91 -17.15
N GLU A 305 -1.05 -17.33 -16.04
CA GLU A 305 -0.83 -18.63 -15.43
C GLU A 305 -1.03 -19.78 -16.41
N GLY A 306 -0.09 -20.73 -16.38
CA GLY A 306 -0.01 -21.88 -17.29
C GLY A 306 0.40 -21.58 -18.73
N LYS A 307 0.76 -20.33 -19.10
CA LYS A 307 1.24 -19.99 -20.45
C LYS A 307 2.73 -20.22 -20.62
N THR A 308 3.16 -20.53 -21.84
CA THR A 308 4.57 -20.54 -22.21
C THR A 308 5.12 -19.11 -22.35
N GLY A 309 6.43 -18.92 -22.17
CA GLY A 309 7.06 -17.61 -22.41
C GLY A 309 6.85 -17.07 -23.83
N ALA A 310 6.71 -17.94 -24.83
CA ALA A 310 6.41 -17.54 -26.22
C ALA A 310 5.00 -16.97 -26.38
N GLU A 311 3.98 -17.60 -25.77
CA GLU A 311 2.61 -17.09 -25.76
C GLU A 311 2.53 -15.76 -24.99
N ILE A 312 3.25 -15.65 -23.88
CA ILE A 312 3.30 -14.40 -23.10
C ILE A 312 3.94 -13.29 -23.93
N ALA A 313 5.06 -13.54 -24.61
CA ALA A 313 5.70 -12.55 -25.47
C ALA A 313 4.78 -12.11 -26.64
N GLN A 314 3.91 -12.99 -27.13
CA GLN A 314 2.93 -12.63 -28.16
C GLN A 314 1.79 -11.75 -27.61
N LEU A 315 1.28 -12.06 -26.41
CA LEU A 315 0.18 -11.32 -25.77
C LEU A 315 0.64 -10.01 -25.11
N TYR A 316 1.87 -10.01 -24.60
CA TYR A 316 2.50 -8.95 -23.84
C TYR A 316 3.96 -8.75 -24.31
N PRO A 317 4.18 -8.10 -25.47
CA PRO A 317 5.53 -7.92 -26.03
C PRO A 317 6.53 -7.22 -25.08
N ASP A 318 6.03 -6.33 -24.23
CA ASP A 318 6.83 -5.59 -23.22
C ASP A 318 6.78 -6.22 -21.81
N GLY A 319 6.28 -7.46 -21.73
CA GLY A 319 5.97 -8.18 -20.50
C GLY A 319 4.66 -7.76 -19.85
N VAL A 320 4.22 -8.51 -18.83
CA VAL A 320 3.04 -8.15 -18.04
C VAL A 320 3.45 -7.04 -17.05
N ARG A 321 3.00 -5.80 -17.28
CA ARG A 321 3.48 -4.61 -16.56
C ARG A 321 2.49 -4.00 -15.57
N GLU A 322 1.23 -4.41 -15.63
CA GLU A 322 0.14 -3.83 -14.85
C GLU A 322 -0.67 -4.94 -14.18
N LEU A 323 -1.08 -4.68 -12.93
CA LEU A 323 -2.09 -5.48 -12.26
C LEU A 323 -3.43 -5.09 -12.88
N ALA A 324 -4.16 -6.08 -13.41
CA ALA A 324 -5.38 -5.86 -14.15
C ALA A 324 -6.38 -7.00 -13.93
N ASP A 325 -7.67 -6.71 -14.10
CA ASP A 325 -8.75 -7.68 -13.96
C ASP A 325 -8.69 -8.74 -15.06
N GLY A 326 -8.89 -10.01 -14.70
CA GLY A 326 -8.88 -11.14 -15.63
C GLY A 326 -7.91 -12.25 -15.24
N GLY A 327 -7.14 -12.74 -16.22
CA GLY A 327 -6.39 -13.99 -16.10
C GLY A 327 -7.31 -15.22 -16.16
N PRO A 328 -6.74 -16.44 -16.20
CA PRO A 328 -7.51 -17.69 -16.15
C PRO A 328 -8.43 -17.77 -14.92
N TYR A 329 -8.04 -17.11 -13.83
CA TYR A 329 -8.81 -17.10 -12.59
C TYR A 329 -9.89 -16.01 -12.51
N HIS A 330 -9.98 -15.11 -13.49
CA HIS A 330 -10.92 -13.99 -13.49
C HIS A 330 -10.90 -13.17 -12.18
N ILE A 331 -9.71 -12.92 -11.66
CA ILE A 331 -9.48 -12.15 -10.44
C ILE A 331 -9.49 -10.65 -10.73
N VAL A 332 -9.76 -9.84 -9.71
CA VAL A 332 -9.61 -8.38 -9.82
C VAL A 332 -8.14 -7.97 -9.64
N ALA A 333 -7.72 -6.85 -10.23
CA ALA A 333 -6.37 -6.31 -10.02
C ALA A 333 -6.08 -6.13 -8.53
N GLY A 334 -4.93 -6.66 -8.08
CA GLY A 334 -4.52 -6.68 -6.67
C GLY A 334 -5.03 -7.88 -5.88
N GLN A 335 -5.97 -8.69 -6.39
CA GLN A 335 -6.46 -9.88 -5.69
C GLN A 335 -5.42 -11.01 -5.73
N PRO A 336 -5.01 -11.56 -4.57
CA PRO A 336 -4.10 -12.69 -4.54
C PRO A 336 -4.78 -14.01 -4.96
N THR A 337 -3.96 -15.00 -5.32
CA THR A 337 -4.34 -16.42 -5.45
C THR A 337 -3.95 -17.18 -4.18
N ASP A 338 -3.92 -18.52 -4.19
CA ASP A 338 -3.56 -19.30 -3.00
C ASP A 338 -2.16 -18.99 -2.46
N ASP A 339 -1.21 -18.62 -3.32
CA ASP A 339 0.13 -18.18 -2.93
C ASP A 339 0.10 -17.17 -1.78
N SER A 340 -0.60 -16.05 -1.98
CA SER A 340 -0.62 -14.97 -1.02
C SER A 340 -1.86 -14.97 -0.12
N GLU A 341 -2.96 -15.61 -0.51
CA GLU A 341 -4.07 -15.85 0.42
C GLU A 341 -3.58 -16.72 1.60
N MET A 342 -2.85 -17.82 1.34
CA MET A 342 -2.29 -18.64 2.41
C MET A 342 -1.22 -17.89 3.23
N ALA A 343 -0.40 -17.04 2.61
CA ALA A 343 0.54 -16.21 3.37
C ALA A 343 -0.17 -15.21 4.30
N LEU A 344 -1.25 -14.57 3.84
CA LEU A 344 -2.05 -13.67 4.67
C LEU A 344 -2.72 -14.42 5.83
N VAL A 345 -3.24 -15.64 5.57
CA VAL A 345 -3.81 -16.52 6.60
C VAL A 345 -2.76 -16.90 7.65
N LEU A 346 -1.55 -17.27 7.22
CA LEU A 346 -0.42 -17.55 8.12
C LEU A 346 -0.05 -16.33 8.98
N ALA A 347 0.12 -15.17 8.33
CA ALA A 347 0.43 -13.93 9.00
C ALA A 347 -0.61 -13.59 10.08
N ARG A 348 -1.89 -13.68 9.74
CA ARG A 348 -2.99 -13.36 10.65
C ARG A 348 -3.09 -14.37 11.81
N SER A 349 -2.79 -15.65 11.57
CA SER A 349 -2.68 -16.64 12.64
C SER A 349 -1.56 -16.26 13.62
N ILE A 350 -0.37 -15.94 13.13
CA ILE A 350 0.76 -15.50 13.97
C ILE A 350 0.40 -14.26 14.79
N LEU A 351 -0.25 -13.27 14.17
CA LEU A 351 -0.67 -12.04 14.86
C LEU A 351 -1.71 -12.30 15.95
N ARG A 352 -2.68 -13.18 15.68
CA ARG A 352 -3.73 -13.54 16.65
C ARG A 352 -3.15 -14.30 17.83
N GLU A 353 -2.30 -15.30 17.58
CA GLU A 353 -1.72 -16.15 18.62
C GLU A 353 -0.48 -15.52 19.29
N ARG A 354 0.08 -14.46 18.70
CA ARG A 354 1.35 -13.81 19.08
C ARG A 354 2.57 -14.74 19.06
N LYS A 355 2.48 -15.82 18.29
CA LYS A 355 3.53 -16.82 18.05
C LYS A 355 3.17 -17.64 16.83
N TYR A 356 4.15 -18.33 16.26
CA TYR A 356 3.86 -19.45 15.39
C TYR A 356 3.31 -20.62 16.23
N ASP A 357 2.06 -21.01 15.96
CA ASP A 357 1.41 -22.17 16.57
C ASP A 357 0.91 -23.10 15.47
N ARG A 358 1.55 -24.27 15.37
CA ARG A 358 1.36 -25.23 14.28
C ARG A 358 -0.11 -25.61 14.09
N ASP A 359 -0.81 -25.92 15.19
CA ASP A 359 -2.18 -26.42 15.12
C ASP A 359 -3.14 -25.29 14.72
N LYS A 360 -2.91 -24.07 15.25
CA LYS A 360 -3.70 -22.88 14.88
C LYS A 360 -3.50 -22.47 13.43
N VAL A 361 -2.29 -22.62 12.90
CA VAL A 361 -2.01 -22.38 11.48
C VAL A 361 -2.69 -23.42 10.60
N LEU A 362 -2.63 -24.71 10.97
CA LEU A 362 -3.34 -25.77 10.24
C LEU A 362 -4.86 -25.55 10.22
N ASP A 363 -5.44 -25.20 11.36
CA ASP A 363 -6.86 -24.86 11.46
C ASP A 363 -7.20 -23.67 10.56
N ALA A 364 -6.37 -22.61 10.57
CA ALA A 364 -6.58 -21.45 9.72
C ALA A 364 -6.50 -21.77 8.21
N TYR A 365 -5.58 -22.66 7.80
CA TYR A 365 -5.53 -23.12 6.41
C TYR A 365 -6.73 -23.99 6.03
N ARG A 366 -7.23 -24.81 6.95
CA ARG A 366 -8.46 -25.59 6.71
C ARG A 366 -9.68 -24.68 6.59
N ASP A 367 -9.79 -23.68 7.46
CA ASP A 367 -10.83 -22.65 7.37
C ASP A 367 -10.76 -21.94 6.02
N TRP A 368 -9.57 -21.53 5.59
CA TRP A 368 -9.34 -20.96 4.25
C TRP A 368 -9.79 -21.91 3.14
N LEU A 369 -9.47 -23.19 3.19
CA LEU A 369 -9.89 -24.16 2.17
C LEU A 369 -11.42 -24.25 2.05
N THR A 370 -12.16 -24.13 3.16
CA THR A 370 -13.65 -24.15 3.13
C THR A 370 -14.25 -22.98 2.37
N THR A 371 -13.50 -21.89 2.20
CA THR A 371 -13.94 -20.69 1.49
C THR A 371 -13.89 -20.87 -0.03
N ARG A 372 -13.45 -22.04 -0.53
CA ARG A 372 -13.31 -22.38 -1.97
C ARG A 372 -12.42 -21.35 -2.70
N PRO A 373 -11.11 -21.36 -2.44
CA PRO A 373 -10.18 -20.41 -3.03
C PRO A 373 -10.20 -20.47 -4.56
N VAL A 374 -9.72 -19.39 -5.19
CA VAL A 374 -9.72 -19.27 -6.67
C VAL A 374 -8.84 -20.34 -7.33
N ASP A 375 -7.83 -20.78 -6.61
CA ASP A 375 -6.95 -21.89 -6.92
C ASP A 375 -6.54 -22.62 -5.62
N VAL A 376 -6.15 -23.88 -5.74
CA VAL A 376 -5.48 -24.64 -4.68
C VAL A 376 -4.75 -25.85 -5.30
N GLY A 377 -3.44 -25.91 -5.10
CA GLY A 377 -2.65 -27.05 -5.56
C GLY A 377 -3.07 -28.39 -4.92
N GLN A 378 -3.04 -29.48 -5.69
CA GLN A 378 -3.48 -30.81 -5.24
C GLN A 378 -2.76 -31.30 -3.97
N THR A 379 -1.44 -31.12 -3.88
CA THR A 379 -0.66 -31.49 -2.67
C THR A 379 -1.11 -30.68 -1.46
N THR A 380 -1.40 -29.39 -1.64
CA THR A 380 -1.90 -28.52 -0.57
C THR A 380 -3.26 -29.00 -0.10
N GLU A 381 -4.23 -29.20 -1.01
CA GLU A 381 -5.57 -29.65 -0.68
C GLU A 381 -5.54 -30.99 0.08
N GLN A 382 -4.85 -32.00 -0.47
CA GLN A 382 -4.72 -33.31 0.15
C GLN A 382 -4.07 -33.22 1.53
N GLY A 383 -2.99 -32.44 1.66
CA GLY A 383 -2.29 -32.24 2.93
C GLY A 383 -3.19 -31.63 4.01
N LEU A 384 -3.99 -30.61 3.66
CA LEU A 384 -4.93 -29.98 4.60
C LEU A 384 -6.04 -30.94 5.03
N LEU A 385 -6.43 -31.89 4.17
CA LEU A 385 -7.34 -32.98 4.49
C LEU A 385 -6.68 -34.14 5.27
N GLY A 386 -5.39 -34.04 5.58
CA GLY A 386 -4.62 -35.05 6.33
C GLY A 386 -4.04 -36.17 5.47
N LEU A 387 -4.12 -36.06 4.14
CA LEU A 387 -3.60 -37.03 3.17
C LEU A 387 -2.22 -36.57 2.68
N LEU A 388 -1.20 -36.75 3.53
CA LEU A 388 0.16 -36.31 3.23
C LEU A 388 0.84 -37.19 2.17
N THR A 389 1.50 -36.57 1.20
CA THR A 389 2.32 -37.25 0.19
C THR A 389 3.80 -36.93 0.40
N THR A 390 4.66 -37.96 0.44
CA THR A 390 6.10 -37.78 0.66
C THR A 390 6.88 -37.67 -0.65
N GLY A 391 6.30 -38.10 -1.77
CA GLY A 391 6.94 -38.04 -3.10
C GLY A 391 6.70 -36.73 -3.86
N SER A 392 5.81 -35.85 -3.38
CA SER A 392 5.53 -34.59 -4.05
C SER A 392 6.61 -33.56 -3.73
N GLU A 393 7.17 -32.94 -4.77
CA GLU A 393 8.10 -31.81 -4.67
C GLU A 393 7.45 -30.49 -5.12
N SER A 394 6.13 -30.33 -4.91
CA SER A 394 5.45 -29.10 -5.29
C SER A 394 5.81 -27.90 -4.39
N ASN A 395 5.70 -26.71 -4.94
CA ASN A 395 6.04 -25.42 -4.33
C ASN A 395 4.99 -24.87 -3.35
N GLY A 396 3.85 -25.55 -3.16
CA GLY A 396 2.71 -25.05 -2.37
C GLY A 396 3.01 -24.70 -0.90
N SER A 397 4.06 -25.27 -0.29
CA SER A 397 4.53 -24.80 1.03
C SER A 397 5.53 -23.65 0.96
N LEU A 398 6.30 -23.53 -0.13
CA LEU A 398 7.31 -22.47 -0.29
C LEU A 398 6.65 -21.10 -0.50
N MET A 399 5.57 -21.05 -1.28
CA MET A 399 4.90 -19.80 -1.64
C MET A 399 4.32 -19.02 -0.46
N ARG A 400 4.01 -19.69 0.65
CA ARG A 400 3.24 -19.10 1.76
C ARG A 400 4.06 -18.73 2.99
N VAL A 401 5.35 -19.08 3.06
CA VAL A 401 6.17 -18.98 4.29
C VAL A 401 6.90 -17.65 4.49
N SER A 402 6.77 -16.67 3.58
CA SER A 402 7.39 -15.34 3.76
C SER A 402 7.01 -14.63 5.08
N PRO A 403 5.78 -14.76 5.64
CA PRO A 403 5.43 -14.17 6.93
C PRO A 403 6.28 -14.66 8.09
N LEU A 404 6.76 -15.91 8.06
CA LEU A 404 7.66 -16.45 9.08
C LEU A 404 9.01 -15.76 9.04
N GLY A 405 9.52 -15.47 7.84
CA GLY A 405 10.74 -14.68 7.67
C GLY A 405 10.58 -13.25 8.20
N ILE A 406 9.44 -12.60 7.95
CA ILE A 406 9.14 -11.27 8.48
C ILE A 406 9.06 -11.29 10.01
N TRP A 407 8.25 -12.21 10.58
CA TRP A 407 8.07 -12.34 12.02
C TRP A 407 9.37 -12.66 12.77
N ALA A 408 10.21 -13.52 12.18
CA ALA A 408 11.50 -13.90 12.74
C ALA A 408 12.66 -12.98 12.28
N ALA A 409 12.39 -11.74 11.85
CA ALA A 409 13.43 -10.82 11.39
C ALA A 409 14.60 -10.71 12.38
N GLY A 410 15.82 -10.94 11.88
CA GLY A 410 17.05 -10.96 12.68
C GLY A 410 17.32 -12.27 13.44
N ASP A 411 16.45 -13.28 13.33
CA ASP A 411 16.68 -14.66 13.79
C ASP A 411 16.41 -15.66 12.65
N PRO A 412 17.36 -15.82 11.70
CA PRO A 412 17.21 -16.75 10.58
C PRO A 412 17.02 -18.22 11.00
N ALA A 413 17.54 -18.61 12.18
CA ALA A 413 17.39 -19.97 12.67
C ALA A 413 15.95 -20.24 13.11
N LEU A 414 15.29 -19.28 13.78
CA LEU A 414 13.86 -19.37 14.09
C LEU A 414 13.00 -19.40 12.83
N ALA A 415 13.30 -18.54 11.85
CA ALA A 415 12.61 -18.53 10.56
C ALA A 415 12.72 -19.90 9.87
N ALA A 416 13.94 -20.46 9.80
CA ALA A 416 14.18 -21.77 9.21
C ALA A 416 13.43 -22.90 9.93
N ARG A 417 13.46 -22.93 11.27
CA ARG A 417 12.78 -23.98 12.05
C ARG A 417 11.27 -23.93 11.85
N THR A 418 10.66 -22.76 12.00
CA THR A 418 9.21 -22.61 11.85
C THR A 418 8.74 -22.85 10.41
N ALA A 419 9.55 -22.49 9.40
CA ALA A 419 9.23 -22.79 8.00
C ALA A 419 9.31 -24.29 7.68
N ARG A 420 10.23 -25.04 8.31
CA ARG A 420 10.21 -26.52 8.24
C ARG A 420 8.92 -27.07 8.83
N ASP A 421 8.55 -26.59 10.03
CA ASP A 421 7.34 -27.02 10.70
C ASP A 421 6.11 -26.73 9.82
N ASP A 422 5.98 -25.53 9.26
CA ASP A 422 4.84 -25.17 8.39
C ASP A 422 4.79 -26.03 7.12
N SER A 423 5.94 -26.27 6.49
CA SER A 423 6.01 -27.06 5.26
C SER A 423 5.45 -28.47 5.48
N THR A 424 5.82 -29.12 6.59
CA THR A 424 5.31 -30.47 6.91
C THR A 424 3.81 -30.56 7.19
N LEU A 425 3.08 -29.43 7.30
CA LEU A 425 1.62 -29.44 7.38
C LEU A 425 0.98 -29.98 6.10
N THR A 426 1.61 -29.77 4.94
CA THR A 426 1.07 -30.21 3.64
C THR A 426 2.11 -30.88 2.74
N HIS A 427 3.39 -30.52 2.84
CA HIS A 427 4.49 -30.99 2.00
C HIS A 427 5.63 -31.55 2.87
N PRO A 428 5.55 -32.80 3.37
CA PRO A 428 6.58 -33.38 4.24
C PRO A 428 7.85 -33.83 3.49
N ASN A 429 7.89 -33.70 2.16
CA ASN A 429 9.07 -34.03 1.37
C ASN A 429 10.25 -33.13 1.79
N GLU A 430 11.43 -33.73 2.00
CA GLU A 430 12.61 -33.03 2.51
C GLU A 430 13.07 -31.88 1.60
N VAL A 431 12.89 -32.00 0.28
CA VAL A 431 13.20 -30.93 -0.68
C VAL A 431 12.33 -29.70 -0.44
N CYS A 432 11.01 -29.89 -0.25
CA CYS A 432 10.08 -28.80 0.08
C CYS A 432 10.41 -28.17 1.44
N VAL A 433 10.67 -29.00 2.45
CA VAL A 433 10.99 -28.58 3.81
C VAL A 433 12.26 -27.72 3.86
N GLU A 434 13.34 -28.18 3.21
CA GLU A 434 14.62 -27.46 3.18
C GLU A 434 14.58 -26.23 2.26
N ALA A 435 13.76 -26.23 1.20
CA ALA A 435 13.50 -25.04 0.40
C ALA A 435 12.84 -23.93 1.23
N CYS A 436 11.80 -24.27 1.99
CA CYS A 436 11.13 -23.33 2.89
C CYS A 436 12.09 -22.79 3.95
N ALA A 437 12.94 -23.65 4.52
CA ALA A 437 13.92 -23.28 5.53
C ALA A 437 14.93 -22.23 5.03
N GLY A 438 15.57 -22.48 3.88
CA GLY A 438 16.53 -21.56 3.29
C GLY A 438 15.89 -20.23 2.88
N PHE A 439 14.71 -20.29 2.29
CA PHE A 439 13.96 -19.11 1.85
C PHE A 439 13.53 -18.20 3.01
N ALA A 440 12.90 -18.76 4.04
CA ALA A 440 12.46 -17.98 5.21
C ALA A 440 13.65 -17.39 5.98
N ALA A 441 14.76 -18.13 6.09
CA ALA A 441 16.00 -17.64 6.70
C ALA A 441 16.60 -16.45 5.93
N ALA A 442 16.58 -16.50 4.60
CA ALA A 442 17.03 -15.40 3.75
C ALA A 442 16.17 -14.14 3.94
N ILE A 443 14.84 -14.29 4.01
CA ILE A 443 13.91 -13.19 4.27
C ILE A 443 14.17 -12.59 5.65
N ALA A 444 14.33 -13.41 6.70
CA ALA A 444 14.60 -12.93 8.05
C ALA A 444 15.90 -12.11 8.15
N ALA A 445 16.95 -12.50 7.42
CA ALA A 445 18.17 -11.72 7.30
C ALA A 445 17.95 -10.43 6.49
N GLY A 446 17.26 -10.53 5.34
CA GLY A 446 16.98 -9.40 4.46
C GLY A 446 16.20 -8.30 5.17
N VAL A 447 15.11 -8.65 5.83
CA VAL A 447 14.28 -7.71 6.60
C VAL A 447 15.11 -7.03 7.70
N ALA A 448 16.06 -7.75 8.31
CA ALA A 448 16.95 -7.21 9.35
C ALA A 448 18.15 -6.40 8.82
N GLY A 449 18.20 -6.06 7.53
CA GLY A 449 19.21 -5.18 6.97
C GLY A 449 20.28 -5.86 6.12
N ALA A 450 20.30 -7.20 6.04
CA ALA A 450 21.32 -7.93 5.28
C ALA A 450 21.34 -7.54 3.79
N SER A 451 22.53 -7.61 3.20
CA SER A 451 22.76 -7.48 1.76
C SER A 451 22.30 -8.73 1.01
N ARG A 452 22.14 -8.63 -0.32
CA ARG A 452 21.81 -9.77 -1.21
C ARG A 452 22.75 -10.97 -1.00
N LYS A 453 24.05 -10.68 -0.83
CA LYS A 453 25.08 -11.72 -0.61
C LYS A 453 24.90 -12.40 0.74
N GLU A 454 24.66 -11.63 1.80
CA GLU A 454 24.45 -12.17 3.14
C GLU A 454 23.14 -12.98 3.23
N MET A 455 22.08 -12.55 2.53
CA MET A 455 20.85 -13.32 2.40
C MET A 455 21.09 -14.66 1.71
N ALA A 456 21.82 -14.68 0.60
CA ALA A 456 22.23 -15.90 -0.10
C ALA A 456 23.03 -16.84 0.80
N GLN A 457 24.04 -16.32 1.51
CA GLN A 457 24.85 -17.10 2.45
C GLN A 457 24.02 -17.67 3.60
N THR A 458 23.08 -16.88 4.12
CA THR A 458 22.15 -17.30 5.18
C THR A 458 21.23 -18.41 4.70
N ALA A 459 20.71 -18.30 3.48
CA ALA A 459 19.87 -19.33 2.87
C ALA A 459 20.62 -20.65 2.74
N LEU A 460 21.84 -20.61 2.19
CA LEU A 460 22.71 -21.77 2.05
C LEU A 460 22.96 -22.41 3.43
N ALA A 461 23.27 -21.63 4.46
CA ALA A 461 23.54 -22.15 5.81
C ALA A 461 22.33 -22.88 6.45
N HIS A 462 21.11 -22.61 5.99
CA HIS A 462 19.88 -23.16 6.59
C HIS A 462 19.12 -24.13 5.68
N ALA A 463 19.60 -24.40 4.46
CA ALA A 463 19.05 -25.39 3.53
C ALA A 463 20.05 -26.54 3.30
N LYS A 464 19.53 -27.71 2.94
CA LYS A 464 20.29 -28.92 2.63
C LYS A 464 19.84 -29.56 1.32
N GLY A 465 20.64 -30.51 0.83
CA GLY A 465 20.29 -31.36 -0.31
C GLY A 465 19.94 -30.56 -1.58
N PRO A 466 19.00 -31.06 -2.39
CA PRO A 466 18.64 -30.43 -3.67
C PRO A 466 18.17 -28.97 -3.55
N ALA A 467 17.54 -28.60 -2.42
CA ALA A 467 17.13 -27.22 -2.15
C ALA A 467 18.35 -26.29 -2.02
N ARG A 468 19.40 -26.73 -1.30
CA ARG A 468 20.65 -25.99 -1.20
C ARG A 468 21.33 -25.84 -2.57
N ASP A 469 21.34 -26.91 -3.37
CA ASP A 469 21.96 -26.88 -4.70
C ASP A 469 21.24 -25.90 -5.65
N ALA A 470 19.90 -25.81 -5.55
CA ALA A 470 19.10 -24.85 -6.31
C ALA A 470 19.41 -23.39 -5.91
N ILE A 471 19.61 -23.12 -4.62
CA ILE A 471 20.05 -21.81 -4.12
C ILE A 471 21.45 -21.49 -4.66
N GLU A 472 22.38 -22.45 -4.62
CA GLU A 472 23.75 -22.27 -5.11
C GLU A 472 23.79 -21.94 -6.60
N ARG A 473 23.05 -22.69 -7.44
CA ARG A 473 22.91 -22.38 -8.88
C ARG A 473 22.31 -21.00 -9.12
N GLY A 474 21.20 -20.67 -8.46
CA GLY A 474 20.54 -19.38 -8.61
C GLY A 474 21.46 -18.22 -8.26
N THR A 475 22.12 -18.29 -7.10
CA THR A 475 23.08 -17.26 -6.65
C THR A 475 24.38 -17.24 -7.47
N GLY A 476 24.72 -18.35 -8.14
CA GLY A 476 25.78 -18.45 -9.14
C GLY A 476 25.46 -17.81 -10.49
N GLY A 477 24.21 -17.36 -10.70
CA GLY A 477 23.78 -16.72 -11.95
C GLY A 477 23.17 -17.68 -12.97
N GLU A 478 22.76 -18.88 -12.54
CA GLU A 478 22.09 -19.86 -13.39
C GLU A 478 20.57 -19.81 -13.18
N PRO A 479 19.78 -19.34 -14.16
CA PRO A 479 18.32 -19.45 -14.09
C PRO A 479 17.88 -20.92 -14.20
N PRO A 480 16.64 -21.27 -13.78
CA PRO A 480 16.08 -22.57 -14.11
C PRO A 480 16.15 -22.83 -15.61
N ALA A 481 16.56 -24.05 -15.98
CA ALA A 481 16.68 -24.44 -17.39
C ALA A 481 15.31 -24.57 -18.08
N ASP A 482 14.27 -24.86 -17.30
CA ASP A 482 12.92 -25.15 -17.79
C ASP A 482 11.89 -24.76 -16.74
N PHE A 483 10.89 -23.99 -17.18
CA PHE A 483 9.77 -23.51 -16.36
C PHE A 483 8.46 -24.28 -16.64
N PHE A 484 8.42 -25.10 -17.70
CA PHE A 484 7.17 -25.62 -18.25
C PHE A 484 7.02 -27.14 -18.16
N THR A 485 8.10 -27.94 -18.21
CA THR A 485 7.95 -29.42 -18.15
C THR A 485 7.51 -29.91 -16.78
N HIS A 486 7.92 -29.22 -15.71
CA HIS A 486 7.53 -29.54 -14.33
C HIS A 486 6.99 -28.28 -13.64
N PRO A 487 5.81 -27.76 -14.05
CA PRO A 487 5.19 -26.63 -13.40
C PRO A 487 4.86 -27.02 -11.95
N GLY A 488 4.94 -26.07 -11.02
CA GLY A 488 4.78 -26.38 -9.59
C GLY A 488 6.03 -26.92 -8.90
N TRP A 489 7.15 -27.19 -9.59
CA TRP A 489 8.31 -27.78 -8.93
C TRP A 489 9.05 -26.79 -8.02
N VAL A 490 9.18 -27.14 -6.74
CA VAL A 490 9.75 -26.26 -5.70
C VAL A 490 11.16 -25.74 -6.03
N LEU A 491 11.98 -26.54 -6.71
CA LEU A 491 13.34 -26.14 -7.06
C LEU A 491 13.39 -25.08 -8.17
N VAL A 492 12.40 -25.05 -9.07
CA VAL A 492 12.28 -24.01 -10.12
C VAL A 492 11.99 -22.67 -9.45
N ALA A 493 11.00 -22.62 -8.57
CA ALA A 493 10.63 -21.42 -7.84
C ALA A 493 11.78 -20.91 -6.96
N LEU A 494 12.43 -21.81 -6.22
CA LEU A 494 13.56 -21.46 -5.35
C LEU A 494 14.77 -20.95 -6.15
N GLN A 495 15.20 -21.68 -7.18
CA GLN A 495 16.32 -21.27 -8.02
C GLN A 495 16.03 -19.95 -8.74
N ASN A 496 14.82 -19.76 -9.29
CA ASN A 496 14.42 -18.50 -9.90
C ASN A 496 14.49 -17.35 -8.90
N ALA A 497 13.95 -17.50 -7.69
CA ALA A 497 13.97 -16.44 -6.69
C ALA A 497 15.39 -15.99 -6.35
N PHE A 498 16.32 -16.93 -6.16
CA PHE A 498 17.72 -16.60 -5.88
C PHE A 498 18.51 -16.11 -7.10
N TYR A 499 18.17 -16.54 -8.31
CA TYR A 499 18.68 -15.94 -9.55
C TYR A 499 18.22 -14.47 -9.69
N ARG A 500 16.93 -14.22 -9.45
CA ARG A 500 16.34 -12.88 -9.49
C ARG A 500 16.84 -11.97 -8.37
N LEU A 501 17.24 -12.53 -7.23
CA LEU A 501 17.89 -11.78 -6.15
C LEU A 501 19.14 -11.05 -6.62
N LEU A 502 19.80 -11.46 -7.71
CA LEU A 502 20.95 -10.76 -8.28
C LEU A 502 20.56 -9.46 -9.03
N ASN A 503 19.29 -9.30 -9.39
CA ASN A 503 18.80 -8.14 -10.13
C ASN A 503 18.60 -6.93 -9.18
N PRO A 504 19.13 -5.74 -9.52
CA PRO A 504 18.96 -4.54 -8.69
C PRO A 504 17.52 -3.98 -8.73
N SER A 505 16.73 -4.29 -9.76
CA SER A 505 15.38 -3.78 -9.92
C SER A 505 14.33 -4.87 -9.66
N LEU A 506 13.54 -4.66 -8.61
CA LEU A 506 12.41 -5.54 -8.27
C LEU A 506 11.40 -5.61 -9.42
N GLN A 507 11.03 -4.46 -9.98
CA GLN A 507 10.07 -4.39 -11.09
C GLN A 507 10.53 -5.20 -12.30
N VAL A 508 11.79 -5.02 -12.74
CA VAL A 508 12.33 -5.74 -13.90
C VAL A 508 12.38 -7.24 -13.63
N ALA A 509 12.83 -7.64 -12.44
CA ALA A 509 12.95 -9.04 -12.06
C ALA A 509 11.60 -9.77 -12.03
N LEU A 510 10.54 -9.11 -11.52
CA LEU A 510 9.19 -9.68 -11.52
C LEU A 510 8.65 -9.82 -12.95
N ILE A 511 8.77 -8.79 -13.79
CA ILE A 511 8.35 -8.86 -15.19
C ILE A 511 9.07 -10.01 -15.91
N GLN A 512 10.38 -10.13 -15.73
CA GLN A 512 11.16 -11.22 -16.34
C GLN A 512 10.79 -12.60 -15.79
N THR A 513 10.37 -12.70 -14.52
CA THR A 513 9.89 -13.96 -13.93
C THR A 513 8.59 -14.38 -14.59
N VAL A 514 7.61 -13.47 -14.66
CA VAL A 514 6.32 -13.73 -15.31
C VAL A 514 6.51 -14.05 -16.80
N SER A 515 7.39 -13.33 -17.49
CA SER A 515 7.70 -13.59 -18.92
C SER A 515 8.33 -14.95 -19.19
N ALA A 516 8.87 -15.65 -18.19
CA ALA A 516 9.41 -17.00 -18.37
C ALA A 516 8.32 -18.05 -18.61
N GLY A 517 7.09 -17.80 -18.15
CA GLY A 517 5.96 -18.72 -18.28
C GLY A 517 6.01 -19.87 -17.28
N GLY A 518 5.13 -20.86 -17.50
CA GLY A 518 4.93 -21.99 -16.60
C GLY A 518 4.03 -21.62 -15.43
N ASP A 519 4.47 -21.98 -14.24
CA ASP A 519 3.87 -21.61 -12.96
C ASP A 519 4.26 -20.16 -12.60
N THR A 520 3.54 -19.20 -13.14
CA THR A 520 3.95 -17.79 -13.13
C THR A 520 3.58 -17.04 -11.87
N ASP A 521 2.41 -17.31 -11.27
CA ASP A 521 2.00 -16.73 -9.98
C ASP A 521 2.95 -17.14 -8.87
N THR A 522 3.20 -18.44 -8.65
CA THR A 522 4.08 -18.87 -7.57
C THR A 522 5.53 -18.44 -7.79
N ASN A 523 6.06 -18.59 -9.00
CA ASN A 523 7.44 -18.17 -9.28
C ASN A 523 7.64 -16.66 -9.02
N ALA A 524 6.65 -15.84 -9.38
CA ALA A 524 6.70 -14.41 -9.15
C ALA A 524 6.42 -14.03 -7.69
N ALA A 525 5.53 -14.73 -6.98
CA ALA A 525 5.26 -14.52 -5.57
C ALA A 525 6.51 -14.77 -4.71
N VAL A 526 7.19 -15.90 -4.91
CA VAL A 526 8.41 -16.28 -4.20
C VAL A 526 9.55 -15.31 -4.52
N ALA A 527 9.75 -14.96 -5.79
CA ALA A 527 10.77 -13.98 -6.19
C ALA A 527 10.47 -12.57 -5.62
N GLY A 528 9.22 -12.16 -5.66
CA GLY A 528 8.74 -10.87 -5.17
C GLY A 528 8.92 -10.72 -3.67
N ALA A 529 8.62 -11.75 -2.88
CA ALA A 529 8.85 -11.77 -1.44
C ALA A 529 10.34 -11.57 -1.10
N LEU A 530 11.23 -12.31 -1.76
CA LEU A 530 12.67 -12.26 -1.50
C LEU A 530 13.29 -10.91 -1.93
N LEU A 531 12.88 -10.40 -3.10
CA LEU A 531 13.31 -9.10 -3.59
C LEU A 531 12.79 -7.96 -2.72
N GLY A 532 11.53 -8.05 -2.29
CA GLY A 532 10.91 -7.09 -1.39
C GLY A 532 11.65 -6.99 -0.06
N ALA A 533 12.09 -8.14 0.48
CA ALA A 533 12.84 -8.23 1.74
C ALA A 533 14.22 -7.54 1.69
N VAL A 534 14.78 -7.26 0.51
CA VAL A 534 16.07 -6.56 0.38
C VAL A 534 15.93 -5.15 -0.19
N CYS A 535 14.97 -4.93 -1.10
CA CYS A 535 14.77 -3.66 -1.78
C CYS A 535 13.93 -2.67 -0.97
N GLY A 536 13.04 -3.16 -0.10
CA GLY A 536 12.05 -2.31 0.57
C GLY A 536 10.87 -1.93 -0.32
N ARG A 537 9.80 -1.44 0.31
CA ARG A 537 8.57 -1.01 -0.40
C ARG A 537 8.82 0.11 -1.40
N GLU A 538 9.81 0.98 -1.18
CA GLU A 538 10.09 2.14 -2.03
C GLU A 538 10.60 1.74 -3.42
N ALA A 539 11.08 0.50 -3.57
CA ALA A 539 11.47 -0.06 -4.86
C ALA A 539 10.27 -0.60 -5.69
N ILE A 540 9.09 -0.68 -5.09
CA ILE A 540 7.88 -1.16 -5.74
C ILE A 540 7.18 0.02 -6.44
N PRO A 541 6.78 -0.14 -7.72
CA PRO A 541 6.01 0.89 -8.40
C PRO A 541 4.73 1.25 -7.65
N PRO A 542 4.48 2.55 -7.35
CA PRO A 542 3.31 2.96 -6.57
C PRO A 542 1.97 2.52 -7.17
N ARG A 543 1.88 2.41 -8.50
CA ARG A 543 0.67 1.93 -9.20
C ARG A 543 0.32 0.47 -8.85
N TRP A 544 1.33 -0.38 -8.60
CA TRP A 544 1.11 -1.75 -8.14
C TRP A 544 0.67 -1.78 -6.68
N VAL A 545 1.29 -0.97 -5.83
CA VAL A 545 0.88 -0.83 -4.42
C VAL A 545 -0.57 -0.35 -4.34
N MET A 546 -0.95 0.66 -5.11
CA MET A 546 -2.32 1.18 -5.16
C MET A 546 -3.34 0.11 -5.57
N ALA A 547 -3.03 -0.74 -6.56
CA ALA A 547 -3.93 -1.82 -6.96
C ALA A 547 -4.14 -2.83 -5.81
N VAL A 548 -3.09 -3.15 -5.04
CA VAL A 548 -3.18 -4.01 -3.86
C VAL A 548 -3.99 -3.36 -2.74
N LEU A 549 -3.71 -2.11 -2.38
CA LEU A 549 -4.41 -1.39 -1.30
C LEU A 549 -5.89 -1.11 -1.65
N ALA A 550 -6.22 -1.01 -2.94
CA ALA A 550 -7.57 -0.83 -3.43
C ALA A 550 -8.34 -2.14 -3.66
N CYS A 551 -7.69 -3.30 -3.46
CA CYS A 551 -8.32 -4.60 -3.70
C CYS A 551 -9.38 -4.87 -2.63
N ARG A 552 -10.63 -5.04 -3.07
CA ARG A 552 -11.75 -5.58 -2.27
C ARG A 552 -12.37 -6.68 -3.11
N ALA A 553 -12.16 -7.94 -2.76
CA ALA A 553 -12.68 -9.07 -3.55
C ALA A 553 -14.16 -9.33 -3.18
N LEU A 554 -15.01 -8.35 -3.48
CA LEU A 554 -16.46 -8.33 -3.25
C LEU A 554 -17.23 -8.27 -4.59
N PRO A 555 -18.48 -8.74 -4.66
CA PRO A 555 -19.35 -8.56 -5.82
C PRO A 555 -19.50 -7.08 -6.23
N GLU A 556 -19.66 -6.18 -5.25
CA GLU A 556 -19.83 -4.74 -5.44
C GLU A 556 -18.60 -4.08 -6.09
N ALA A 557 -17.44 -4.73 -6.01
CA ALA A 557 -16.19 -4.31 -6.63
C ALA A 557 -15.89 -5.04 -7.95
N GLY A 558 -16.84 -5.84 -8.45
CA GLY A 558 -16.72 -6.60 -9.70
C GLY A 558 -16.05 -7.98 -9.56
N ALA A 559 -15.81 -8.48 -8.33
CA ALA A 559 -15.21 -9.79 -8.15
C ALA A 559 -16.20 -10.91 -8.49
N LEU A 560 -15.86 -11.74 -9.49
CA LEU A 560 -16.67 -12.89 -9.88
C LEU A 560 -16.60 -14.04 -8.88
N ARG A 561 -15.50 -14.14 -8.14
CA ARG A 561 -15.27 -15.10 -7.06
C ARG A 561 -14.92 -14.34 -5.79
N PRO A 562 -15.92 -13.80 -5.06
CA PRO A 562 -15.69 -13.06 -3.85
C PRO A 562 -14.88 -13.86 -2.83
N ARG A 563 -14.03 -13.16 -2.08
CA ARG A 563 -13.19 -13.76 -1.05
C ARG A 563 -13.55 -13.18 0.32
N PRO A 564 -13.43 -13.95 1.41
CA PRO A 564 -13.54 -13.40 2.75
C PRO A 564 -12.56 -12.25 2.97
N ILE A 565 -12.84 -11.38 3.93
CA ILE A 565 -11.97 -10.23 4.24
C ILE A 565 -10.58 -10.67 4.73
N GLU A 566 -10.50 -11.89 5.27
CA GLU A 566 -9.29 -12.64 5.61
C GLU A 566 -8.36 -12.80 4.40
N CYS A 567 -8.98 -12.85 3.22
CA CYS A 567 -8.45 -12.90 1.86
C CYS A 567 -7.67 -11.67 1.37
N TRP A 568 -8.11 -10.49 1.81
CA TRP A 568 -7.82 -9.26 1.07
C TRP A 568 -6.48 -8.66 1.50
N PRO A 569 -5.66 -8.18 0.55
CA PRO A 569 -4.34 -7.63 0.85
C PRO A 569 -4.35 -6.12 1.14
N ASP A 570 -5.52 -5.52 1.35
CA ASP A 570 -5.65 -4.06 1.51
C ASP A 570 -5.04 -3.50 2.79
N ASP A 571 -4.71 -4.38 3.73
CA ASP A 571 -3.96 -4.09 4.95
C ASP A 571 -2.57 -4.75 4.97
N ALA A 572 -2.01 -5.13 3.81
CA ALA A 572 -0.71 -5.80 3.74
C ALA A 572 0.42 -4.99 4.39
N LEU A 573 0.35 -3.66 4.32
CA LEU A 573 1.32 -2.78 4.96
C LEU A 573 1.26 -2.87 6.50
N GLU A 574 0.05 -2.90 7.05
CA GLU A 574 -0.22 -3.04 8.47
C GLU A 574 0.13 -4.45 8.96
N VAL A 575 -0.23 -5.50 8.21
CA VAL A 575 0.09 -6.89 8.54
C VAL A 575 1.61 -7.08 8.65
N ALA A 576 2.38 -6.62 7.66
CA ALA A 576 3.83 -6.74 7.67
C ALA A 576 4.48 -5.99 8.85
N GLU A 577 3.99 -4.79 9.16
CA GLU A 577 4.47 -4.01 10.30
C GLU A 577 4.11 -4.66 11.64
N ALA A 578 2.91 -5.20 11.78
CA ALA A 578 2.48 -5.90 12.99
C ALA A 578 3.27 -7.19 13.25
N LEU A 579 3.67 -7.92 12.19
CA LEU A 579 4.50 -9.13 12.33
C LEU A 579 5.85 -8.82 12.99
N LEU A 580 6.47 -7.69 12.63
CA LEU A 580 7.70 -7.22 13.29
C LEU A 580 7.49 -6.90 14.78
N MET A 581 6.34 -6.32 15.11
CA MET A 581 5.99 -5.94 16.49
C MET A 581 5.66 -7.14 17.36
N ALA A 582 5.08 -8.19 16.80
CA ALA A 582 4.66 -9.39 17.53
C ALA A 582 5.80 -10.16 18.21
N ARG A 583 7.08 -9.88 17.89
CA ARG A 583 8.25 -10.45 18.57
C ARG A 583 8.72 -9.63 19.79
N SER A 584 8.39 -8.34 19.82
CA SER A 584 8.91 -7.40 20.82
C SER A 584 8.08 -7.29 22.10
N GLY A 585 6.92 -7.95 22.14
CA GLY A 585 6.10 -8.12 23.35
C GLY A 585 6.09 -9.58 23.77
#